data_AF-W9S5V5-F1
#
_entry.id   AF-W9S5V5-F1
#
_cell.length_a   1.000
_cell.length_b   1.000
_cell.length_c   1.000
_cell.angle_alpha   90.00
_cell.angle_beta   90.00
_cell.angle_gamma   90.00
#
_symmetry.space_group_name_H-M   'P 1'
#
loop_
_entity.id
_entity.type
_entity.pdbx_description
1 polymer ?
#
loop_
_entity_poly.entity_id
_entity_poly.type
_entity_poly.pdbx_seq_one_letter_code
_entity_poly.pdbx_strand_id
1 'polypeptide(L)'
;MATVVSSTPFVPSSFEYDVFISFRGEETRKNFTSHLYSALCQNQILAYIDEKDLKRGEEISPALITTIQQSKLSLVIFSKDYASSRWSLDELVQILKCKKERGQIVLPIFYYVDPSDIRHQRGSYGEAFVAHQKRFRHDGNKLEEWRNTLKEAADLFGFHLKDEKYTLACNFKIELATNKGVIAFYLISMEIY
;
A
#
# COMPACT_ATOMS: atom_id res chain seq x y z
N MET A 1 -17.45 -41.16 -31.76
CA MET A 1 -16.61 -39.95 -31.67
C MET A 1 -16.46 -39.58 -30.20
N ALA A 2 -15.25 -39.59 -29.67
CA ALA A 2 -14.99 -39.28 -28.27
C ALA A 2 -14.82 -37.75 -28.11
N THR A 3 -15.64 -37.15 -27.25
CA THR A 3 -15.61 -35.72 -26.95
C THR A 3 -14.43 -35.44 -26.03
N VAL A 4 -13.45 -34.66 -26.50
CA VAL A 4 -12.33 -34.18 -25.68
C VAL A 4 -12.86 -33.05 -24.80
N VAL A 5 -12.99 -33.31 -23.51
CA VAL A 5 -13.18 -32.26 -22.50
C VAL A 5 -11.88 -31.45 -22.42
N SER A 6 -11.94 -30.22 -22.93
CA SER A 6 -10.87 -29.25 -22.76
C SER A 6 -10.84 -28.80 -21.30
N SER A 7 -9.92 -29.37 -20.53
CA SER A 7 -9.56 -28.83 -19.23
C SER A 7 -8.74 -27.56 -19.45
N THR A 8 -9.34 -26.42 -19.14
CA THR A 8 -8.58 -25.17 -19.02
C THR A 8 -7.51 -25.37 -17.94
N PRO A 9 -6.22 -25.11 -18.23
CA PRO A 9 -5.19 -25.20 -17.22
C PRO A 9 -5.49 -24.18 -16.12
N PHE A 10 -5.71 -24.67 -14.90
CA PHE A 10 -5.77 -23.84 -13.71
C PHE A 10 -4.41 -23.15 -13.58
N VAL A 11 -4.35 -21.85 -13.85
CA VAL A 11 -3.17 -21.04 -13.53
C VAL A 11 -3.15 -20.96 -12.01
N PRO A 12 -2.19 -21.60 -11.31
CA PRO A 12 -2.10 -21.44 -9.87
C PRO A 12 -1.87 -19.96 -9.60
N SER A 13 -2.67 -19.36 -8.73
CA SER A 13 -2.46 -17.97 -8.32
C SER A 13 -1.09 -17.88 -7.63
N SER A 14 -0.10 -17.33 -8.32
CA SER A 14 1.30 -17.24 -7.90
C SER A 14 1.52 -16.15 -6.83
N PHE A 15 0.56 -15.99 -5.92
CA PHE A 15 0.68 -15.05 -4.81
C PHE A 15 1.65 -15.64 -3.79
N GLU A 16 2.79 -14.98 -3.63
CA GLU A 16 3.84 -15.36 -2.69
C GLU A 16 3.62 -14.69 -1.33
N TYR A 17 2.91 -13.56 -1.31
CA TYR A 17 2.58 -12.82 -0.09
C TYR A 17 1.07 -12.59 0.01
N ASP A 18 0.55 -12.58 1.22
CA ASP A 18 -0.83 -12.20 1.47
C ASP A 18 -0.96 -10.67 1.47
N VAL A 19 0.01 -9.97 2.04
CA VAL A 19 -0.03 -8.51 2.24
C VAL A 19 1.30 -7.85 1.86
N PHE A 20 1.25 -6.82 1.03
CA PHE A 20 2.32 -5.85 0.84
C PHE A 20 2.03 -4.59 1.66
N ILE A 21 3.01 -4.07 2.40
CA ILE A 21 2.86 -2.86 3.23
C ILE A 21 3.78 -1.76 2.67
N SER A 22 3.16 -0.74 2.05
CA SER A 22 3.83 0.50 1.64
C SER A 22 3.62 1.56 2.73
N PHE A 23 4.71 2.17 3.18
CA PHE A 23 4.66 3.25 4.17
C PHE A 23 5.86 4.17 4.01
N ARG A 24 5.84 5.28 4.76
CA ARG A 24 6.97 6.20 4.84
C ARG A 24 7.09 6.80 6.23
N GLY A 25 8.33 6.99 6.66
CA GLY A 25 8.69 7.76 7.85
C GLY A 25 9.10 6.87 9.02
N GLU A 26 10.13 7.32 9.73
CA GLU A 26 10.70 6.58 10.87
C GLU A 26 9.72 6.46 12.05
N GLU A 27 8.88 7.49 12.28
CA GLU A 27 7.86 7.46 13.32
C GLU A 27 6.76 6.43 13.01
N THR A 28 6.25 6.44 11.77
CA THR A 28 5.28 5.43 11.30
C THR A 28 5.86 4.03 11.43
N ARG A 29 7.16 3.87 11.14
CA ARG A 29 7.88 2.59 11.23
C ARG A 29 7.92 2.02 12.64
N LYS A 30 8.45 2.80 13.60
CA LYS A 30 8.73 2.33 14.96
C LYS A 30 7.44 2.03 15.73
N ASN A 31 6.38 2.76 15.42
CA ASN A 31 5.12 2.66 16.14
C ASN A 31 4.13 1.80 15.33
N PHE A 32 3.28 2.44 14.52
CA PHE A 32 2.15 1.79 13.89
C PHE A 32 2.52 0.60 12.98
N THR A 33 3.48 0.77 12.07
CA THR A 33 3.82 -0.28 11.09
C THR A 33 4.43 -1.52 11.76
N SER A 34 5.25 -1.37 12.81
CA SER A 34 5.87 -2.49 13.53
C SER A 34 4.82 -3.35 14.25
N HIS A 35 3.86 -2.70 14.91
CA HIS A 35 2.73 -3.38 15.56
C HIS A 35 1.83 -4.05 14.52
N LEU A 36 1.58 -3.40 13.36
CA LEU A 36 0.75 -3.95 12.29
C LEU A 36 1.34 -5.22 11.73
N TYR A 37 2.63 -5.18 11.43
CA TYR A 37 3.34 -6.35 10.96
C TYR A 37 3.34 -7.48 11.99
N SER A 38 3.59 -7.16 13.26
CA SER A 38 3.57 -8.15 14.34
C SER A 38 2.19 -8.83 14.45
N ALA A 39 1.11 -8.06 14.39
CA ALA A 39 -0.24 -8.60 14.45
C ALA A 39 -0.59 -9.43 13.20
N LEU A 40 -0.14 -9.03 12.01
CA LEU A 40 -0.25 -9.85 10.79
C LEU A 40 0.46 -11.20 10.96
N CYS A 41 1.71 -11.20 11.46
CA CYS A 41 2.47 -12.41 11.70
C CYS A 41 1.82 -13.32 12.75
N GLN A 42 1.30 -12.76 13.84
CA GLN A 42 0.57 -13.52 14.88
C GLN A 42 -0.67 -14.22 14.32
N ASN A 43 -1.29 -13.66 13.27
CA ASN A 43 -2.42 -14.24 12.57
C ASN A 43 -2.02 -15.12 11.38
N GLN A 44 -0.75 -15.48 11.25
CA GLN A 44 -0.20 -16.31 10.16
C GLN A 44 -0.43 -15.71 8.77
N ILE A 45 -0.51 -14.38 8.67
CA ILE A 45 -0.63 -13.66 7.41
C ILE A 45 0.78 -13.32 6.92
N LEU A 46 1.14 -13.78 5.72
CA LEU A 46 2.47 -13.56 5.16
C LEU A 46 2.56 -12.14 4.59
N ALA A 47 3.18 -11.24 5.35
CA ALA A 47 3.33 -9.85 4.99
C ALA A 47 4.75 -9.52 4.50
N TYR A 48 4.86 -8.63 3.52
CA TYR A 48 6.11 -7.99 3.11
C TYR A 48 6.06 -6.51 3.50
N ILE A 49 7.08 -6.04 4.22
CA ILE A 49 7.25 -4.63 4.56
C ILE A 49 8.29 -4.00 3.64
N ASP A 50 7.97 -2.87 3.01
CA ASP A 50 9.01 -2.07 2.35
C ASP A 50 9.88 -1.32 3.39
N GLU A 51 10.93 -1.96 3.88
CA GLU A 51 11.85 -1.38 4.87
C GLU A 51 12.83 -0.33 4.28
N LYS A 52 12.66 0.05 3.02
CA LYS A 52 13.70 0.76 2.25
C LYS A 52 13.85 2.26 2.51
N ASP A 53 13.37 2.80 3.63
CA ASP A 53 13.81 4.14 4.09
C ASP A 53 15.36 4.27 4.15
N LEU A 54 16.10 3.15 4.15
CA LEU A 54 17.56 3.08 4.27
C LEU A 54 18.36 2.91 2.97
N LYS A 55 17.78 2.51 1.83
CA LYS A 55 18.57 2.26 0.60
C LYS A 55 18.36 3.36 -0.43
N ARG A 56 19.34 4.27 -0.51
CA ARG A 56 19.54 5.21 -1.62
C ARG A 56 19.58 4.44 -2.94
N GLY A 57 18.49 4.48 -3.67
CA GLY A 57 18.38 4.09 -5.08
C GLY A 57 17.31 4.97 -5.72
N GLU A 58 17.53 5.39 -6.96
CA GLU A 58 16.63 6.33 -7.65
C GLU A 58 15.39 5.64 -8.27
N GLU A 59 15.40 4.31 -8.36
CA GLU A 59 14.39 3.52 -9.07
C GLU A 59 13.95 2.27 -8.31
N ILE A 60 12.65 1.96 -8.38
CA ILE A 60 12.05 0.76 -7.80
C ILE A 60 12.73 -0.48 -8.35
N SER A 61 13.29 -1.29 -7.44
CA SER A 61 13.97 -2.53 -7.84
C SER A 61 12.97 -3.51 -8.48
N PRO A 62 13.35 -4.24 -9.55
CA PRO A 62 12.50 -5.27 -10.16
C PRO A 62 11.95 -6.29 -9.16
N ALA A 63 12.74 -6.66 -8.15
CA ALA A 63 12.29 -7.55 -7.08
C ALA A 63 11.07 -7.01 -6.31
N LEU A 64 11.07 -5.70 -6.00
CA LEU A 64 9.96 -5.05 -5.31
C LEU A 64 8.70 -4.98 -6.19
N ILE A 65 8.87 -4.70 -7.49
CA ILE A 65 7.76 -4.75 -8.46
C ILE A 65 7.13 -6.15 -8.47
N THR A 66 7.96 -7.18 -8.52
CA THR A 66 7.52 -8.58 -8.49
C THR A 66 6.78 -8.88 -7.18
N THR A 67 7.30 -8.44 -6.03
CA THR A 67 6.63 -8.62 -4.73
C THR A 67 5.26 -7.95 -4.69
N ILE A 68 5.13 -6.71 -5.18
CA ILE A 68 3.83 -6.02 -5.28
C ILE A 68 2.87 -6.84 -6.15
N GLN A 69 3.33 -7.35 -7.29
CA GLN A 69 2.51 -8.16 -8.21
C GLN A 69 2.10 -9.51 -7.62
N GLN A 70 2.93 -10.09 -6.75
CA GLN A 70 2.70 -11.37 -6.08
C GLN A 70 1.99 -11.22 -4.73
N SER A 71 1.52 -10.02 -4.37
CA SER A 71 0.78 -9.78 -3.14
C SER A 71 -0.73 -9.72 -3.41
N LYS A 72 -1.56 -10.32 -2.56
CA LYS A 72 -3.03 -10.30 -2.72
C LYS A 72 -3.65 -8.95 -2.32
N LEU A 73 -3.12 -8.37 -1.25
CA LEU A 73 -3.52 -7.08 -0.69
C LEU A 73 -2.32 -6.14 -0.64
N SER A 74 -2.52 -4.88 -0.98
CA SER A 74 -1.60 -3.79 -0.68
C SER A 74 -2.20 -2.88 0.39
N LEU A 75 -1.56 -2.83 1.56
CA LEU A 75 -1.80 -1.84 2.61
C LEU A 75 -0.93 -0.61 2.32
N VAL A 76 -1.57 0.56 2.15
CA VAL A 76 -0.86 1.82 1.89
C VAL A 76 -1.05 2.75 3.07
N ILE A 77 0.00 2.98 3.85
CA ILE A 77 -0.03 3.82 5.05
C ILE A 77 0.39 5.23 4.66
N PHE A 78 -0.61 6.08 4.44
CA PHE A 78 -0.44 7.49 4.13
C PHE A 78 -0.15 8.29 5.41
N SER A 79 1.13 8.61 5.61
CA SER A 79 1.63 9.50 6.65
C SER A 79 1.93 10.89 6.09
N LYS A 80 2.16 11.87 6.98
CA LYS A 80 2.53 13.26 6.62
C LYS A 80 3.67 13.33 5.59
N ASP A 81 4.65 12.44 5.70
CA ASP A 81 5.86 12.44 4.87
C ASP A 81 5.79 11.53 3.64
N TYR A 82 4.67 10.83 3.40
CA TYR A 82 4.55 9.85 2.31
C TYR A 82 4.90 10.46 0.94
N ALA A 83 4.29 11.59 0.60
CA ALA A 83 4.52 12.24 -0.69
C ALA A 83 5.89 12.91 -0.83
N SER A 84 6.67 13.06 0.25
CA SER A 84 8.04 13.60 0.16
C SER A 84 9.00 12.67 -0.59
N SER A 85 8.69 11.37 -0.62
CA SER A 85 9.50 10.33 -1.23
C SER A 85 9.05 10.05 -2.64
N ARG A 86 9.93 10.27 -3.63
CA ARG A 86 9.72 9.81 -5.01
C ARG A 86 9.43 8.30 -5.03
N TRP A 87 10.17 7.53 -4.24
CA TRP A 87 10.03 6.09 -4.18
C TRP A 87 8.62 5.67 -3.76
N SER A 88 8.08 6.25 -2.69
CA SER A 88 6.74 5.95 -2.21
C SER A 88 5.65 6.33 -3.23
N LEU A 89 5.86 7.41 -4.00
CA LEU A 89 4.95 7.78 -5.09
C LEU A 89 5.01 6.79 -6.26
N ASP A 90 6.21 6.37 -6.67
CA ASP A 90 6.39 5.38 -7.73
C ASP A 90 5.83 4.00 -7.32
N GLU A 91 5.92 3.62 -6.04
CA GLU A 91 5.35 2.38 -5.52
C GLU A 91 3.84 2.41 -5.61
N LEU A 92 3.22 3.54 -5.23
CA LEU A 92 1.79 3.71 -5.32
C LEU A 92 1.27 3.61 -6.75
N VAL A 93 2.02 4.13 -7.74
CA VAL A 93 1.72 3.95 -9.17
C VAL A 93 1.68 2.46 -9.50
N GLN A 94 2.70 1.69 -9.09
CA GLN A 94 2.77 0.26 -9.37
C GLN A 94 1.66 -0.54 -8.65
N ILE A 95 1.30 -0.17 -7.42
CA ILE A 95 0.20 -0.77 -6.65
C ILE A 95 -1.14 -0.55 -7.39
N LEU A 96 -1.46 0.69 -7.78
CA LEU A 96 -2.71 0.96 -8.50
C LEU A 96 -2.75 0.33 -9.89
N LYS A 97 -1.59 0.17 -10.54
CA LYS A 97 -1.49 -0.64 -11.76
C LYS A 97 -1.86 -2.10 -11.49
N CYS A 98 -1.33 -2.72 -10.44
CA CYS A 98 -1.68 -4.10 -10.06
C CYS A 98 -3.15 -4.24 -9.68
N LYS A 99 -3.74 -3.24 -9.02
CA LYS A 99 -5.18 -3.18 -8.77
C LYS A 99 -5.99 -3.28 -10.06
N LYS A 100 -5.64 -2.47 -11.07
CA LYS A 100 -6.34 -2.41 -12.36
C LYS A 100 -6.14 -3.67 -13.20
N GLU A 101 -4.91 -4.15 -13.30
CA GLU A 101 -4.54 -5.23 -14.23
C GLU A 101 -4.74 -6.64 -13.64
N ARG A 102 -4.63 -6.78 -12.31
CA ARG A 102 -4.61 -8.09 -11.63
C ARG A 102 -5.71 -8.26 -10.59
N GLY A 103 -6.54 -7.23 -10.38
CA GLY A 103 -7.60 -7.27 -9.37
C GLY A 103 -7.08 -7.26 -7.93
N GLN A 104 -5.84 -6.82 -7.70
CA GLN A 104 -5.25 -6.71 -6.37
C GLN A 104 -6.11 -5.79 -5.48
N ILE A 105 -6.32 -6.18 -4.22
CA ILE A 105 -7.03 -5.34 -3.24
C ILE A 105 -6.06 -4.26 -2.76
N VAL A 106 -6.53 -3.02 -2.65
CA VAL A 106 -5.74 -1.91 -2.11
C VAL A 106 -6.55 -1.29 -0.98
N LEU A 107 -5.93 -1.17 0.19
CA LEU A 107 -6.56 -0.64 1.39
C LEU A 107 -5.67 0.50 1.95
N PRO A 108 -6.06 1.77 1.73
CA PRO A 108 -5.37 2.90 2.32
C PRO A 108 -5.65 3.03 3.83
N ILE A 109 -4.62 3.39 4.57
CA ILE A 109 -4.66 3.77 5.98
C ILE A 109 -4.17 5.22 6.04
N PHE A 110 -5.06 6.13 6.41
CA PHE A 110 -4.78 7.55 6.56
C PHE A 110 -4.27 7.81 7.98
N TYR A 111 -2.94 7.79 8.14
CA TYR A 111 -2.25 7.87 9.42
C TYR A 111 -1.97 9.34 9.78
N TYR A 112 -2.85 9.93 10.60
CA TYR A 112 -2.82 11.33 11.04
C TYR A 112 -2.78 12.34 9.88
N VAL A 113 -3.46 12.01 8.79
CA VAL A 113 -3.59 12.85 7.59
C VAL A 113 -5.02 12.80 7.11
N ASP A 114 -5.58 13.96 6.73
CA ASP A 114 -6.90 14.02 6.11
C ASP A 114 -6.83 13.47 4.66
N PRO A 115 -7.67 12.50 4.26
CA PRO A 115 -7.74 12.03 2.87
C PRO A 115 -7.94 13.16 1.85
N SER A 116 -8.59 14.26 2.23
CA SER A 116 -8.77 15.46 1.39
C SER A 116 -7.44 16.14 1.06
N ASP A 117 -6.49 16.15 2.00
CA ASP A 117 -5.15 16.71 1.77
C ASP A 117 -4.36 15.85 0.80
N ILE A 118 -4.56 14.53 0.83
CA ILE A 118 -3.96 13.60 -0.14
C ILE A 118 -4.59 13.79 -1.52
N ARG A 119 -5.93 13.79 -1.57
CA ARG A 119 -6.73 13.91 -2.81
C ARG A 119 -6.43 15.19 -3.58
N HIS A 120 -6.24 16.29 -2.86
CA HIS A 120 -6.05 17.62 -3.45
C HIS A 120 -4.61 18.13 -3.30
N GLN A 121 -3.69 17.30 -2.79
CA GLN A 121 -2.29 17.64 -2.51
C GLN A 121 -2.16 18.96 -1.74
N ARG A 122 -2.78 19.03 -0.56
CA ARG A 122 -2.73 20.16 0.39
C ARG A 122 -1.85 19.81 1.59
N GLY A 123 -1.61 20.77 2.47
CA GLY A 123 -0.74 20.57 3.65
C GLY A 123 0.64 20.05 3.26
N SER A 124 1.13 19.03 3.97
CA SER A 124 2.43 18.41 3.71
C SER A 124 2.57 17.81 2.31
N TYR A 125 1.46 17.34 1.71
CA TYR A 125 1.46 16.82 0.34
C TYR A 125 1.68 17.94 -0.66
N GLY A 126 1.07 19.10 -0.45
CA GLY A 126 1.30 20.28 -1.29
C GLY A 126 2.76 20.76 -1.24
N GLU A 127 3.32 20.84 -0.04
CA GLU A 127 4.73 21.19 0.17
C GLU A 127 5.68 20.21 -0.54
N ALA A 128 5.39 18.90 -0.44
CA ALA A 128 6.14 17.87 -1.15
C ALA A 128 6.09 18.06 -2.68
N PHE A 129 4.92 18.38 -3.24
CA PHE A 129 4.79 18.61 -4.68
C PHE A 129 5.51 19.88 -5.15
N VAL A 130 5.59 20.94 -4.33
CA VAL A 130 6.42 22.11 -4.63
C VAL A 130 7.90 21.71 -4.70
N ALA A 131 8.37 20.85 -3.80
CA ALA A 131 9.73 20.34 -3.82
C ALA A 131 9.99 19.46 -5.05
N HIS A 132 9.08 18.55 -5.40
CA HIS A 132 9.18 17.71 -6.59
C HIS A 132 9.13 18.51 -7.87
N GLN A 133 8.28 19.54 -7.98
CA GLN A 133 8.23 20.40 -9.15
C GLN A 133 9.57 21.11 -9.39
N LYS A 134 10.31 21.47 -8.33
CA LYS A 134 11.66 22.04 -8.46
C LYS A 134 12.69 21.02 -8.95
N ARG A 135 12.56 19.74 -8.55
CA ARG A 135 13.49 18.65 -8.91
C ARG A 135 13.22 18.05 -10.29
N PHE A 136 11.95 17.93 -10.67
CA PHE A 136 11.47 17.28 -11.88
C PHE A 136 10.86 18.28 -12.87
N ARG A 137 11.44 19.48 -12.99
CA ARG A 137 10.91 20.58 -13.82
C ARG A 137 10.63 20.21 -15.27
N HIS A 138 11.38 19.24 -15.80
CA HIS A 138 11.28 18.78 -17.18
C HIS A 138 10.38 17.56 -17.36
N ASP A 139 9.84 17.01 -16.27
CA ASP A 139 9.03 15.78 -16.28
C ASP A 139 7.62 16.08 -15.75
N GLY A 140 6.89 16.92 -16.50
CA GLY A 140 5.51 17.27 -16.18
C GLY A 140 4.57 16.06 -16.18
N ASN A 141 4.85 15.07 -17.04
CA ASN A 141 4.07 13.84 -17.12
C ASN A 141 4.15 13.04 -15.82
N LYS A 142 5.33 12.96 -15.20
CA LYS A 142 5.52 12.24 -13.93
C LYS A 142 4.81 12.90 -12.76
N LEU A 143 4.87 14.24 -12.66
CA LEU A 143 4.15 14.98 -11.63
C LEU A 143 2.64 14.78 -11.75
N GLU A 144 2.12 14.80 -12.97
CA GLU A 144 0.70 14.59 -13.24
C GLU A 144 0.26 13.15 -12.95
N GLU A 145 1.10 12.16 -13.28
CA GLU A 145 0.88 10.76 -12.90
C GLU A 145 0.74 10.63 -11.38
N TRP A 146 1.69 11.17 -10.60
CA TRP A 146 1.64 11.11 -9.14
C TRP A 146 0.40 11.81 -8.55
N ARG A 147 -0.02 12.95 -9.10
CA ARG A 147 -1.26 13.64 -8.65
C ARG A 147 -2.48 12.75 -8.85
N ASN A 148 -2.61 12.17 -10.03
CA ASN A 148 -3.74 11.31 -10.37
C ASN A 148 -3.74 10.03 -9.54
N THR A 149 -2.57 9.44 -9.31
CA THR A 149 -2.39 8.26 -8.46
C THR A 149 -2.79 8.54 -7.01
N LEU A 150 -2.34 9.66 -6.41
CA LEU A 150 -2.74 10.02 -5.05
C LEU A 150 -4.23 10.30 -4.92
N LYS A 151 -4.81 10.99 -5.93
CA LYS A 151 -6.25 11.24 -6.00
C LYS A 151 -7.04 9.93 -6.02
N GLU A 152 -6.68 9.02 -6.92
CA GLU A 152 -7.32 7.70 -7.05
C GLU A 152 -7.20 6.90 -5.75
N ALA A 153 -6.02 6.87 -5.13
CA ALA A 153 -5.82 6.15 -3.88
C ALA A 153 -6.62 6.75 -2.71
N ALA A 154 -6.74 8.07 -2.63
CA ALA A 154 -7.52 8.77 -1.61
C ALA A 154 -9.04 8.60 -1.78
N ASP A 155 -9.49 8.18 -2.95
CA ASP A 155 -10.90 7.85 -3.25
C ASP A 155 -11.27 6.39 -2.94
N LEU A 156 -10.28 5.55 -2.60
CA LEU A 156 -10.54 4.18 -2.16
C LEU A 156 -11.08 4.15 -0.72
N PHE A 157 -11.91 3.15 -0.43
CA PHE A 157 -12.34 2.87 0.95
C PHE A 157 -11.12 2.51 1.80
N GLY A 158 -10.99 3.12 2.97
CA GLY A 158 -9.85 2.93 3.85
C GLY A 158 -10.14 3.33 5.29
N PHE A 159 -9.10 3.24 6.12
CA PHE A 159 -9.17 3.50 7.55
C PHE A 159 -8.52 4.84 7.88
N HIS A 160 -9.17 5.67 8.69
CA HIS A 160 -8.64 6.97 9.10
C HIS A 160 -8.29 6.97 10.58
N LEU A 161 -7.01 7.15 10.88
CA LEU A 161 -6.46 7.28 12.23
C LEU A 161 -6.27 8.77 12.51
N LYS A 162 -7.14 9.35 13.34
CA LYS A 162 -7.27 10.80 13.53
C LYS A 162 -6.59 11.36 14.78
N ASP A 163 -6.21 10.52 15.75
CA ASP A 163 -5.86 11.03 17.09
C ASP A 163 -4.67 10.29 17.72
N GLU A 164 -3.55 10.99 17.91
CA GLU A 164 -2.34 10.47 18.56
C GLU A 164 -2.57 10.14 20.04
N LYS A 165 -3.56 10.76 20.70
CA LYS A 165 -3.74 10.67 22.16
C LYS A 165 -4.64 9.52 22.63
N TYR A 166 -5.43 8.93 21.75
CA TYR A 166 -6.49 7.98 22.15
C TYR A 166 -6.48 6.66 21.39
N THR A 167 -5.54 6.48 20.45
CA THR A 167 -5.48 5.25 19.67
C THR A 167 -4.71 4.17 20.43
N LEU A 168 -5.23 3.76 21.59
CA LEU A 168 -4.68 2.65 22.38
C LEU A 168 -4.86 1.30 21.68
N ALA A 169 -5.85 1.20 20.78
CA ALA A 169 -6.09 0.02 19.99
C ALA A 169 -6.64 0.36 18.59
N CYS A 170 -6.07 -0.26 17.56
CA CYS A 170 -6.58 -0.24 16.18
C CYS A 170 -7.15 -1.61 15.83
N ASN A 171 -8.37 -1.62 15.28
CA ASN A 171 -9.01 -2.83 14.77
C ASN A 171 -9.21 -2.71 13.26
N PHE A 172 -8.43 -3.45 12.48
CA PHE A 172 -8.62 -3.57 11.05
C PHE A 172 -9.31 -4.89 10.74
N LYS A 173 -10.46 -4.81 10.06
CA LYS A 173 -11.05 -6.00 9.45
C LYS A 173 -10.47 -6.13 8.04
N ILE A 174 -9.61 -7.12 7.84
CA ILE A 174 -9.04 -7.43 6.54
C ILE A 174 -9.71 -8.69 5.99
N GLU A 175 -10.16 -8.61 4.74
CA GLU A 175 -10.77 -9.71 4.01
C GLU A 175 -9.76 -10.23 2.98
N LEU A 176 -9.27 -11.45 3.19
CA LEU A 176 -8.31 -12.08 2.28
C LEU A 176 -8.92 -13.33 1.65
N ALA A 177 -8.92 -13.39 0.32
CA ALA A 177 -9.19 -14.62 -0.39
C ALA A 177 -8.00 -15.58 -0.21
N THR A 178 -8.25 -16.75 0.37
CA THR A 178 -7.26 -17.82 0.47
C THR A 178 -7.16 -18.59 -0.85
N ASN A 179 -6.07 -19.32 -1.04
CA ASN A 179 -5.84 -20.14 -2.25
C ASN A 179 -6.90 -21.26 -2.43
N LYS A 180 -7.74 -21.50 -1.41
CA LYS A 180 -8.85 -22.45 -1.43
C LYS A 180 -10.19 -21.79 -1.78
N GLY A 181 -10.21 -20.51 -2.16
CA GLY A 181 -11.42 -19.75 -2.47
C GLY A 181 -12.23 -19.33 -1.24
N VAL A 182 -11.74 -19.58 -0.03
CA VAL A 182 -12.38 -19.14 1.22
C VAL A 182 -11.95 -17.72 1.52
N ILE A 183 -12.91 -16.82 1.76
CA ILE A 183 -12.63 -15.50 2.31
C ILE A 183 -12.39 -15.66 3.81
N ALA A 184 -11.16 -15.37 4.25
CA ALA A 184 -10.81 -15.30 5.64
C ALA A 184 -10.95 -13.85 6.13
N PHE A 185 -11.58 -13.68 7.28
CA PHE A 185 -11.72 -12.40 7.96
C PHE A 185 -10.70 -12.35 9.09
N TYR A 186 -9.78 -11.40 9.00
CA TYR A 186 -8.82 -11.14 10.05
C TYR A 186 -9.23 -9.87 10.77
N LEU A 187 -9.55 -10.00 12.06
CA LEU A 187 -9.64 -8.86 12.94
C LEU A 187 -8.24 -8.61 13.49
N ILE A 188 -7.52 -7.69 12.88
CA ILE A 188 -6.21 -7.28 13.33
C ILE A 188 -6.43 -6.24 14.42
N SER A 189 -6.34 -6.70 15.66
CA SER A 189 -6.29 -5.84 16.84
C SER A 189 -4.82 -5.53 17.15
N MET A 190 -4.47 -4.26 17.25
CA MET A 190 -3.14 -3.83 17.63
C MET A 190 -3.25 -2.81 18.75
N GLU A 191 -2.53 -3.03 19.83
CA GLU A 191 -2.33 -1.98 20.83
C GLU A 191 -1.13 -1.12 20.41
N ILE A 192 -1.33 0.19 20.35
CA ILE A 192 -0.27 1.16 20.03
C ILE A 192 0.17 1.76 21.36
N TYR A 193 1.40 1.47 21.77
CA TYR A 193 2.00 1.90 23.03
C TYR A 193 2.98 3.06 22.83
#